data_AF-A0A2E3TTT0-F1
#
_entry.id   AF-A0A2E3TTT0-F1
#
_cell.length_a   1.000
_cell.length_b   1.000
_cell.length_c   1.000
_cell.angle_alpha   90.00
_cell.angle_beta   90.00
_cell.angle_gamma   90.00
#
_symmetry.space_group_name_H-M   'P 1'
#
loop_
_entity.id
_entity.type
_entity.pdbx_description
1 polymer ?
#
loop_
_entity_poly.entity_id
_entity_poly.type
_entity_poly.pdbx_seq_one_letter_code
_entity_poly.pdbx_strand_id
1 'polypeptide(L)'
;MMRRLALTTTALITLAACAGESDTAGSSSNTVTEPDATSAPVATELAATTPPQTEPPATDPPATDPPITDPPITDPPVTEPAAAEPAPAEFTTVAALVAADRPVNLSHAGGDQAAPHSTMFAFREGIAAGADALEMDVQLTGDGVLIVQHDDTVDKTTNTIGPVGGLTLEEIQVLDNAHWFSPQCWPCQDRPAEEYIYRGIRTGDVPAPPGYAADDFRVETFRSIAESFPDHVLDVEIKGSFPDAIPVVEALAAEIAALGLTDRVIVVSFDDQLLDT
;
A
#
# COMPACT_ATOMS: atom_id res chain seq x y z
N MET A 1 -3.51 -59.95 -7.99
CA MET A 1 -4.04 -60.00 -6.61
C MET A 1 -2.94 -59.45 -5.71
N MET A 2 -3.25 -58.49 -4.82
CA MET A 2 -2.25 -57.69 -4.04
C MET A 2 -1.35 -56.79 -4.93
N ARG A 3 -0.91 -55.61 -4.49
CA ARG A 3 -1.33 -54.76 -3.35
C ARG A 3 -1.14 -53.29 -3.77
N ARG A 4 -2.04 -52.38 -3.36
CA ARG A 4 -1.78 -50.93 -3.45
C ARG A 4 -0.70 -50.56 -2.43
N LEU A 5 0.13 -49.58 -2.76
CA LEU A 5 0.90 -48.80 -1.79
C LEU A 5 0.61 -47.32 -2.09
N ALA A 6 -0.15 -46.68 -1.21
CA ALA A 6 -0.31 -45.23 -1.22
C ALA A 6 0.78 -44.64 -0.31
N LEU A 7 1.41 -43.55 -0.75
CA LEU A 7 2.41 -42.82 0.03
C LEU A 7 1.95 -41.37 0.17
N THR A 8 1.03 -41.15 1.11
CA THR A 8 0.50 -39.82 1.42
C THR A 8 1.52 -39.07 2.27
N THR A 9 2.27 -38.15 1.66
CA THR A 9 3.20 -37.27 2.37
C THR A 9 2.51 -35.94 2.66
N THR A 10 1.89 -35.83 3.84
CA THR A 10 1.35 -34.56 4.34
C THR A 10 2.51 -33.67 4.78
N ALA A 11 2.88 -32.68 3.95
CA ALA A 11 3.75 -31.60 4.37
C ALA A 11 2.93 -30.61 5.22
N LEU A 12 3.29 -30.46 6.50
CA LEU A 12 2.64 -29.50 7.39
C LEU A 12 3.32 -28.13 7.22
N ILE A 13 2.71 -27.26 6.42
CA ILE A 13 3.14 -25.86 6.30
C ILE A 13 2.59 -25.09 7.50
N THR A 14 3.48 -24.43 8.25
CA THR A 14 3.11 -23.60 9.39
C THR A 14 3.11 -22.13 8.95
N LEU A 15 1.95 -21.62 8.53
CA LEU A 15 1.78 -20.19 8.27
C LEU A 15 1.66 -19.43 9.61
N ALA A 16 2.39 -18.32 9.75
CA ALA A 16 2.39 -17.50 10.94
C ALA A 16 1.38 -16.35 10.82
N ALA A 17 0.10 -16.64 11.10
CA ALA A 17 -0.95 -15.62 11.06
C ALA A 17 -0.83 -14.61 12.22
N CYS A 18 -0.67 -13.32 11.89
CA CYS A 18 -0.72 -12.22 12.85
C CYS A 18 -2.17 -11.76 13.08
N ALA A 19 -2.89 -12.46 13.95
CA ALA A 19 -4.22 -12.02 14.37
C ALA A 19 -4.14 -10.78 15.29
N GLY A 20 -4.75 -9.67 14.86
CA GLY A 20 -4.96 -8.49 15.71
C GLY A 20 -6.19 -8.65 16.61
N GLU A 21 -6.02 -8.49 17.92
CA GLU A 21 -7.13 -8.54 18.89
C GLU A 21 -7.98 -7.26 18.82
N SER A 22 -9.29 -7.40 18.62
CA SER A 22 -10.25 -6.29 18.56
C SER A 22 -10.86 -6.01 19.94
N ASP A 23 -10.32 -4.99 20.63
CA ASP A 23 -10.72 -4.66 21.99
C ASP A 23 -12.11 -3.99 22.05
N THR A 24 -12.99 -4.48 22.93
CA THR A 24 -14.43 -4.09 22.94
C THR A 24 -14.75 -3.03 23.99
N ALA A 25 -14.67 -1.75 23.59
CA ALA A 25 -14.96 -0.61 24.46
C ALA A 25 -16.47 -0.33 24.60
N GLY A 26 -16.99 -0.41 25.84
CA GLY A 26 -18.43 -0.35 26.13
C GLY A 26 -19.11 1.01 25.94
N SER A 27 -20.39 0.97 25.59
CA SER A 27 -21.26 2.14 25.48
C SER A 27 -21.41 2.90 26.81
N SER A 28 -21.24 4.22 26.78
CA SER A 28 -21.73 5.11 27.82
C SER A 28 -22.34 6.39 27.21
N SER A 29 -23.66 6.52 27.34
CA SER A 29 -24.39 7.72 26.93
C SER A 29 -24.11 8.85 27.92
N ASN A 30 -23.69 10.02 27.41
CA ASN A 30 -23.59 11.25 28.19
C ASN A 30 -24.32 12.38 27.48
N THR A 31 -25.44 12.81 28.06
CA THR A 31 -26.27 13.91 27.56
C THR A 31 -25.55 15.25 27.73
N VAL A 32 -25.22 15.93 26.63
CA VAL A 32 -24.71 17.30 26.68
C VAL A 32 -25.89 18.28 26.67
N THR A 33 -25.97 19.12 27.71
CA THR A 33 -26.93 20.21 27.82
C THR A 33 -26.23 21.53 27.47
N GLU A 34 -26.72 22.26 26.47
CA GLU A 34 -26.22 23.59 26.13
C GLU A 34 -26.63 24.65 27.17
N PRO A 35 -25.79 25.69 27.36
CA PRO A 35 -26.23 27.00 27.76
C PRO A 35 -25.86 28.08 26.74
N ASP A 36 -26.86 28.48 25.95
CA ASP A 36 -27.15 29.82 25.41
C ASP A 36 -26.06 30.91 25.55
N ALA A 37 -25.59 31.43 24.40
CA ALA A 37 -24.55 32.46 24.32
C ALA A 37 -25.11 33.84 23.95
N THR A 38 -25.08 34.79 24.89
CA THR A 38 -25.38 36.22 24.63
C THR A 38 -24.52 37.15 25.51
N SER A 39 -24.14 38.31 24.94
CA SER A 39 -23.44 39.46 25.57
C SER A 39 -21.90 39.48 25.50
N ALA A 40 -21.37 40.12 24.45
CA ALA A 40 -20.20 41.01 24.61
C ALA A 40 -20.65 42.30 25.35
N PRO A 41 -19.75 43.17 25.86
CA PRO A 41 -19.22 44.22 24.98
C PRO A 41 -17.85 44.87 25.38
N VAL A 42 -17.42 45.84 24.56
CA VAL A 42 -16.41 46.91 24.81
C VAL A 42 -14.95 46.47 25.03
N ALA A 43 -14.08 46.94 24.13
CA ALA A 43 -12.64 47.01 24.33
C ALA A 43 -12.23 48.30 25.07
N THR A 44 -11.15 48.25 25.85
CA THR A 44 -10.45 49.43 26.39
C THR A 44 -8.95 49.22 26.28
N GLU A 45 -8.32 49.94 25.36
CA GLU A 45 -6.86 50.02 25.21
C GLU A 45 -6.29 51.03 26.21
N LEU A 46 -5.26 50.65 26.98
CA LEU A 46 -4.54 51.58 27.86
C LEU A 46 -3.01 51.34 27.83
N ALA A 47 -2.36 52.21 27.07
CA ALA A 47 -0.98 52.70 27.18
C ALA A 47 0.07 51.84 27.95
N ALA A 48 1.08 51.37 27.22
CA ALA A 48 2.30 50.82 27.79
C ALA A 48 3.11 51.88 28.57
N THR A 49 3.77 51.48 29.65
CA THR A 49 4.90 52.22 30.26
C THR A 49 6.03 51.25 30.61
N THR A 50 7.19 51.43 29.97
CA THR A 50 8.38 50.59 30.19
C THR A 50 9.27 51.22 31.27
N PRO A 51 9.64 50.49 32.35
CA PRO A 51 10.62 50.98 33.32
C PRO A 51 12.05 51.00 32.70
N PRO A 52 12.94 51.90 33.13
CA PRO A 52 14.24 52.10 32.50
C PRO A 52 15.19 50.93 32.71
N GLN A 53 15.94 50.58 31.66
CA GLN A 53 17.10 49.69 31.75
C GLN A 53 18.32 50.47 32.30
N THR A 54 19.16 49.77 33.05
CA THR A 54 20.46 50.26 33.52
C THR A 54 21.51 49.24 33.10
N GLU A 55 22.31 49.55 32.08
CA GLU A 55 23.41 48.68 31.65
C GLU A 55 24.57 48.73 32.65
N PRO A 56 25.14 47.57 33.05
CA PRO A 56 26.46 47.52 33.68
C PRO A 56 27.56 47.79 32.63
N PRO A 57 28.74 48.27 33.03
CA PRO A 57 29.80 48.63 32.09
C PRO A 57 30.34 47.39 31.35
N ALA A 58 30.54 47.53 30.04
CA ALA A 58 31.13 46.49 29.21
C ALA A 58 32.61 46.26 29.56
N THR A 59 33.00 44.98 29.65
CA THR A 59 34.39 44.52 29.60
C THR A 59 34.51 43.51 28.48
N ASP A 60 35.34 43.82 27.48
CA ASP A 60 35.51 42.93 26.32
C ASP A 60 36.05 41.56 26.74
N PRO A 61 35.42 40.44 26.31
CA PRO A 61 35.99 39.11 26.49
C PRO A 61 37.22 38.95 25.57
N PRO A 62 38.21 38.12 25.95
CA PRO A 62 39.37 37.87 25.10
C PRO A 62 38.93 37.19 23.80
N ALA A 63 39.36 37.76 22.66
CA ALA A 63 39.13 37.18 21.35
C ALA A 63 39.67 35.74 21.31
N THR A 64 38.78 34.79 21.06
CA THR A 64 39.10 33.39 20.80
C THR A 64 38.64 33.11 19.38
N ASP A 65 39.56 32.71 18.49
CA ASP A 65 39.21 32.44 17.10
C ASP A 65 38.15 31.33 17.02
N PRO A 66 37.10 31.48 16.19
CA PRO A 66 36.09 30.45 16.04
C PRO A 66 36.72 29.18 15.44
N PRO A 67 36.26 27.98 15.84
CA PRO A 67 36.73 26.75 15.23
C PRO A 67 36.41 26.75 13.73
N ILE A 68 37.41 26.46 12.90
CA ILE A 68 37.18 26.23 11.48
C ILE A 68 36.52 24.85 11.35
N THR A 69 35.20 24.85 11.24
CA THR A 69 34.45 23.68 10.77
C THR A 69 34.66 23.59 9.26
N ASP A 70 35.23 22.49 8.77
CA ASP A 70 35.17 22.19 7.34
C ASP A 70 33.70 22.12 6.90
N PRO A 71 33.36 22.61 5.68
CA PRO A 71 32.00 22.49 5.16
C PRO A 71 31.63 21.00 5.05
N PRO A 72 30.38 20.61 5.31
CA PRO A 72 29.97 19.23 5.14
C PRO A 72 30.22 18.80 3.69
N ILE A 73 30.90 17.67 3.53
CA ILE A 73 31.01 17.01 2.23
C ILE A 73 29.62 16.46 1.94
N THR A 74 28.82 17.21 1.19
CA THR A 74 27.66 16.64 0.51
C THR A 74 28.19 15.68 -0.54
N ASP A 75 27.95 14.39 -0.33
CA ASP A 75 28.03 13.41 -1.41
C ASP A 75 27.20 13.92 -2.62
N PRO A 76 27.67 13.69 -3.86
CA PRO A 76 26.91 14.07 -5.03
C PRO A 76 25.53 13.39 -4.97
N PRO A 77 24.45 14.07 -5.39
CA PRO A 77 23.12 13.46 -5.39
C PRO A 77 23.20 12.15 -6.18
N VAL A 78 22.78 11.06 -5.56
CA VAL A 78 22.65 9.77 -6.26
C VAL A 78 21.63 10.00 -7.37
N THR A 79 22.10 10.04 -8.61
CA THR A 79 21.24 10.09 -9.78
C THR A 79 20.57 8.73 -9.88
N GLU A 80 19.41 8.63 -9.23
CA GLU A 80 18.51 7.49 -9.29
C GLU A 80 18.28 7.15 -10.77
N PRO A 81 18.62 5.92 -11.21
CA PRO A 81 18.52 5.56 -12.61
C PRO A 81 17.04 5.53 -12.99
N ALA A 82 16.64 6.43 -13.90
CA ALA A 82 15.29 6.43 -14.46
C ALA A 82 14.94 5.01 -14.94
N ALA A 83 13.74 4.54 -14.55
CA ALA A 83 13.37 3.12 -14.56
C ALA A 83 13.83 2.41 -15.84
N ALA A 84 14.79 1.50 -15.69
CA ALA A 84 15.23 0.64 -16.78
C ALA A 84 14.05 -0.27 -17.19
N GLU A 85 13.96 -0.61 -18.48
CA GLU A 85 12.97 -1.61 -18.92
C GLU A 85 13.20 -2.90 -18.10
N PRO A 86 12.16 -3.44 -17.44
CA PRO A 86 12.31 -4.56 -16.52
C PRO A 86 12.90 -5.77 -17.25
N ALA A 87 13.72 -6.55 -16.54
CA ALA A 87 14.25 -7.79 -17.08
C ALA A 87 13.10 -8.73 -17.49
N PRO A 88 13.22 -9.48 -18.59
CA PRO A 88 12.20 -10.44 -18.99
C PRO A 88 12.06 -11.53 -17.93
N ALA A 89 10.82 -11.94 -17.65
CA ALA A 89 10.48 -12.93 -16.64
C ALA A 89 11.29 -14.23 -16.79
N GLU A 90 11.94 -14.71 -15.71
CA GLU A 90 12.62 -16.01 -15.72
C GLU A 90 11.63 -17.17 -15.86
N PHE A 91 10.44 -17.04 -15.24
CA PHE A 91 9.38 -18.04 -15.25
C PHE A 91 8.11 -17.47 -15.90
N THR A 92 7.75 -18.02 -17.07
CA THR A 92 6.56 -17.62 -17.83
C THR A 92 5.37 -18.58 -17.67
N THR A 93 5.49 -19.57 -16.77
CA THR A 93 4.40 -20.50 -16.39
C THR A 93 4.57 -20.96 -14.94
N VAL A 94 3.45 -21.29 -14.28
CA VAL A 94 3.42 -21.89 -12.93
C VAL A 94 4.24 -23.18 -12.89
N ALA A 95 4.16 -24.00 -13.95
CA ALA A 95 4.92 -25.24 -14.06
C ALA A 95 6.45 -25.03 -14.12
N ALA A 96 6.92 -23.90 -14.67
CA ALA A 96 8.34 -23.54 -14.63
C ALA A 96 8.73 -22.97 -13.26
N LEU A 97 7.91 -22.09 -12.67
CA LEU A 97 8.15 -21.48 -11.35
C LEU A 97 8.26 -22.54 -10.24
N VAL A 98 7.34 -23.50 -10.21
CA VAL A 98 7.32 -24.62 -9.25
C VAL A 98 8.47 -25.62 -9.49
N ALA A 99 9.12 -25.58 -10.66
CA ALA A 99 10.26 -26.42 -11.01
C ALA A 99 11.63 -25.75 -10.76
N ALA A 100 11.67 -24.55 -10.19
CA ALA A 100 12.91 -23.84 -9.85
C ALA A 100 13.77 -24.65 -8.85
N ASP A 101 15.10 -24.58 -8.99
CA ASP A 101 16.07 -25.23 -8.09
C ASP A 101 16.51 -24.32 -6.92
N ARG A 102 15.87 -23.15 -6.80
CA ARG A 102 16.06 -22.12 -5.77
C ARG A 102 14.71 -21.70 -5.17
N PRO A 103 14.69 -21.04 -3.99
CA PRO A 103 13.50 -20.32 -3.53
C PRO A 103 13.02 -19.31 -4.58
N VAL A 104 11.70 -19.19 -4.71
CA VAL A 104 11.04 -18.20 -5.57
C VAL A 104 10.66 -16.96 -4.77
N ASN A 105 10.80 -15.80 -5.40
CA ASN A 105 10.51 -14.48 -4.84
C ASN A 105 9.14 -14.01 -5.33
N LEU A 106 8.12 -14.14 -4.50
CA LEU A 106 6.77 -13.66 -4.77
C LEU A 106 6.64 -12.21 -4.30
N SER A 107 6.30 -11.29 -5.20
CA SER A 107 6.16 -9.87 -4.87
C SER A 107 4.83 -9.60 -4.16
N HIS A 108 4.80 -9.82 -2.85
CA HIS A 108 3.60 -9.67 -2.00
C HIS A 108 2.97 -8.28 -2.16
N ALA A 109 1.74 -8.22 -2.65
CA ALA A 109 1.03 -7.01 -3.08
C ALA A 109 1.88 -6.02 -3.91
N GLY A 110 2.78 -6.55 -4.74
CA GLY A 110 3.73 -5.79 -5.57
C GLY A 110 4.99 -5.28 -4.85
N GLY A 111 5.28 -5.74 -3.64
CA GLY A 111 6.43 -5.28 -2.85
C GLY A 111 6.02 -4.42 -1.65
N ASP A 112 5.05 -4.92 -0.88
CA ASP A 112 4.59 -4.37 0.39
C ASP A 112 5.76 -3.90 1.30
N GLN A 113 5.58 -2.78 2.01
CA GLN A 113 6.60 -2.05 2.79
C GLN A 113 7.72 -1.38 1.97
N ALA A 114 8.09 -1.87 0.78
CA ALA A 114 9.06 -1.21 -0.10
C ALA A 114 8.42 -0.16 -1.02
N ALA A 115 7.18 -0.42 -1.46
CA ALA A 115 6.39 0.45 -2.32
C ALA A 115 4.92 0.52 -1.85
N PRO A 116 4.12 1.54 -2.26
CA PRO A 116 2.69 1.62 -1.97
C PRO A 116 1.97 0.43 -2.59
N HIS A 117 1.53 -0.51 -1.77
CA HIS A 117 1.10 -1.83 -2.23
C HIS A 117 -0.11 -1.78 -3.17
N SER A 118 -0.32 -2.84 -3.97
CA SER A 118 -1.45 -2.95 -4.90
C SER A 118 -1.57 -1.77 -5.89
N THR A 119 -0.44 -1.15 -6.23
CA THR A 119 -0.32 -0.13 -7.28
C THR A 119 0.53 -0.62 -8.44
N MET A 120 0.27 -0.12 -9.65
CA MET A 120 1.11 -0.39 -10.82
C MET A 120 2.57 0.07 -10.62
N PHE A 121 2.78 1.14 -9.84
CA PHE A 121 4.11 1.57 -9.38
C PHE A 121 4.82 0.44 -8.62
N ALA A 122 4.19 -0.10 -7.57
CA ALA A 122 4.76 -1.19 -6.78
C ALA A 122 5.06 -2.42 -7.65
N PHE A 123 4.10 -2.90 -8.44
CA PHE A 123 4.33 -4.07 -9.31
C PHE A 123 5.52 -3.91 -10.26
N ARG A 124 5.81 -2.70 -10.79
CA ARG A 124 7.02 -2.46 -11.59
C ARG A 124 8.30 -2.45 -10.75
N GLU A 125 8.30 -1.80 -9.59
CA GLU A 125 9.44 -1.83 -8.65
C GLU A 125 9.73 -3.24 -8.13
N GLY A 126 8.70 -4.06 -7.90
CA GLY A 126 8.82 -5.47 -7.53
C GLY A 126 9.55 -6.32 -8.58
N ILE A 127 9.24 -6.14 -9.87
CA ILE A 127 10.00 -6.77 -10.96
C ILE A 127 11.42 -6.19 -11.05
N ALA A 128 11.59 -4.87 -10.90
CA ALA A 128 12.92 -4.23 -10.91
C ALA A 128 13.83 -4.73 -9.76
N ALA A 129 13.24 -5.07 -8.61
CA ALA A 129 13.91 -5.70 -7.47
C ALA A 129 14.19 -7.21 -7.64
N GLY A 130 13.74 -7.83 -8.74
CA GLY A 130 13.97 -9.24 -9.04
C GLY A 130 12.94 -10.19 -8.43
N ALA A 131 11.65 -9.86 -8.50
CA ALA A 131 10.58 -10.82 -8.25
C ALA A 131 10.41 -11.82 -9.40
N ASP A 132 10.09 -13.07 -9.05
CA ASP A 132 9.85 -14.18 -9.98
C ASP A 132 8.39 -14.24 -10.44
N ALA A 133 7.48 -13.79 -9.58
CA ALA A 133 6.05 -13.69 -9.81
C ALA A 133 5.49 -12.50 -9.02
N LEU A 134 4.34 -11.99 -9.47
CA LEU A 134 3.61 -10.93 -8.77
C LEU A 134 2.47 -11.56 -7.95
N GLU A 135 2.38 -11.23 -6.68
CA GLU A 135 1.29 -11.66 -5.81
C GLU A 135 0.30 -10.50 -5.62
N MET A 136 -1.01 -10.81 -5.63
CA MET A 136 -2.07 -9.82 -5.51
C MET A 136 -3.38 -10.38 -4.95
N ASP A 137 -3.99 -9.61 -4.07
CA ASP A 137 -5.34 -9.83 -3.56
C ASP A 137 -6.40 -9.34 -4.56
N VAL A 138 -7.49 -10.09 -4.78
CA VAL A 138 -8.61 -9.66 -5.62
C VAL A 138 -9.97 -9.73 -4.94
N GLN A 139 -10.80 -8.72 -5.25
CA GLN A 139 -12.20 -8.58 -4.82
C GLN A 139 -13.00 -7.73 -5.83
N LEU A 140 -14.31 -7.59 -5.61
CA LEU A 140 -15.21 -6.86 -6.52
C LEU A 140 -15.62 -5.48 -5.98
N THR A 141 -15.63 -4.50 -6.88
CA THR A 141 -16.32 -3.22 -6.69
C THR A 141 -17.85 -3.41 -6.60
N GLY A 142 -18.57 -2.39 -6.13
CA GLY A 142 -20.04 -2.39 -6.07
C GLY A 142 -20.75 -2.45 -7.44
N ASP A 143 -20.05 -2.14 -8.53
CA ASP A 143 -20.49 -2.36 -9.92
C ASP A 143 -19.94 -3.66 -10.56
N GLY A 144 -19.25 -4.50 -9.79
CA GLY A 144 -18.88 -5.86 -10.18
C GLY A 144 -17.59 -5.99 -11.00
N VAL A 145 -16.64 -5.06 -10.86
CA VAL A 145 -15.32 -5.13 -11.51
C VAL A 145 -14.29 -5.75 -10.57
N LEU A 146 -13.47 -6.67 -11.11
CA LEU A 146 -12.39 -7.33 -10.39
C LEU A 146 -11.17 -6.41 -10.24
N ILE A 147 -10.95 -5.94 -9.02
CA ILE A 147 -9.83 -5.05 -8.66
C ILE A 147 -8.79 -5.75 -7.79
N VAL A 148 -7.59 -5.16 -7.75
CA VAL A 148 -6.50 -5.58 -6.88
C VAL A 148 -6.51 -4.75 -5.60
N GLN A 149 -6.90 -5.36 -4.48
CA GLN A 149 -7.11 -4.67 -3.19
C GLN A 149 -7.12 -5.68 -2.02
N HIS A 150 -6.26 -5.49 -1.02
CA HIS A 150 -6.10 -6.43 0.11
C HIS A 150 -7.29 -6.41 1.08
N ASP A 151 -7.68 -5.23 1.55
CA ASP A 151 -8.62 -5.05 2.66
C ASP A 151 -10.04 -4.75 2.17
N ASP A 152 -11.06 -5.11 2.96
CA ASP A 152 -12.48 -4.89 2.64
C ASP A 152 -12.87 -3.40 2.45
N THR A 153 -11.99 -2.47 2.85
CA THR A 153 -12.17 -1.03 2.76
C THR A 153 -10.97 -0.33 2.10
N VAL A 154 -11.18 0.90 1.63
CA VAL A 154 -10.12 1.72 1.00
C VAL A 154 -9.33 2.59 2.01
N ASP A 155 -9.72 2.53 3.29
CA ASP A 155 -9.32 3.44 4.37
C ASP A 155 -7.82 3.39 4.71
N LYS A 156 -7.20 2.23 4.52
CA LYS A 156 -5.81 1.93 4.90
C LYS A 156 -4.79 2.54 3.95
N THR A 157 -5.14 2.65 2.67
CA THR A 157 -4.27 3.11 1.58
C THR A 157 -4.64 4.51 1.07
N THR A 158 -5.93 4.85 1.09
CA THR A 158 -6.50 6.10 0.54
C THR A 158 -7.01 7.06 1.62
N ASN A 159 -7.26 8.33 1.26
CA ASN A 159 -7.92 9.30 2.14
C ASN A 159 -9.46 9.20 2.18
N THR A 160 -10.04 8.18 1.56
CA THR A 160 -11.50 7.90 1.58
C THR A 160 -11.81 6.84 2.63
N ILE A 161 -13.01 6.88 3.22
CA ILE A 161 -13.49 5.87 4.16
C ILE A 161 -14.70 5.15 3.55
N GLY A 162 -14.62 3.83 3.40
CA GLY A 162 -15.75 3.03 2.94
C GLY A 162 -15.38 1.62 2.43
N PRO A 163 -16.35 0.68 2.43
CA PRO A 163 -16.15 -0.66 1.90
C PRO A 163 -16.02 -0.65 0.37
N VAL A 164 -15.16 -1.50 -0.17
CA VAL A 164 -14.88 -1.63 -1.60
C VAL A 164 -16.15 -1.96 -2.40
N GLY A 165 -16.93 -2.94 -1.93
CA GLY A 165 -18.24 -3.28 -2.50
C GLY A 165 -19.33 -2.21 -2.37
N GLY A 166 -19.02 -1.06 -1.74
CA GLY A 166 -19.88 0.12 -1.67
C GLY A 166 -19.55 1.22 -2.70
N LEU A 167 -18.50 1.05 -3.50
CA LEU A 167 -18.00 2.04 -4.47
C LEU A 167 -17.94 1.43 -5.88
N THR A 168 -18.16 2.26 -6.91
CA THR A 168 -17.93 1.86 -8.32
C THR A 168 -16.44 1.88 -8.70
N LEU A 169 -16.07 1.27 -9.82
CA LEU A 169 -14.72 1.39 -10.37
C LEU A 169 -14.32 2.85 -10.63
N GLU A 170 -15.24 3.68 -11.13
CA GLU A 170 -14.98 5.11 -11.41
C GLU A 170 -14.66 5.88 -10.11
N GLU A 171 -15.37 5.58 -9.02
CA GLU A 171 -15.13 6.18 -7.69
C GLU A 171 -13.84 5.66 -7.03
N ILE A 172 -13.45 4.40 -7.27
CA ILE A 172 -12.22 3.80 -6.76
C ILE A 172 -10.97 4.26 -7.53
N GLN A 173 -11.03 4.36 -8.85
CA GLN A 173 -9.85 4.69 -9.67
C GLN A 173 -9.40 6.16 -9.55
N VAL A 174 -10.22 7.05 -9.00
CA VAL A 174 -9.81 8.43 -8.66
C VAL A 174 -9.09 8.53 -7.31
N LEU A 175 -9.05 7.47 -6.51
CA LEU A 175 -8.43 7.46 -5.18
C LEU A 175 -6.90 7.34 -5.26
N ASP A 176 -6.22 8.12 -4.42
CA ASP A 176 -4.78 8.05 -4.17
C ASP A 176 -4.45 6.80 -3.33
N ASN A 177 -4.03 5.71 -3.98
CA ASN A 177 -3.73 4.44 -3.32
C ASN A 177 -2.36 4.42 -2.61
N ALA A 178 -1.61 5.53 -2.70
CA ALA A 178 -0.35 5.73 -2.00
C ALA A 178 -0.46 6.75 -0.85
N HIS A 179 -1.68 7.20 -0.51
CA HIS A 179 -1.90 8.33 0.39
C HIS A 179 -1.28 8.15 1.79
N TRP A 180 -1.21 6.93 2.30
CA TRP A 180 -0.63 6.60 3.61
C TRP A 180 0.71 5.85 3.53
N PHE A 181 1.35 5.80 2.36
CA PHE A 181 2.64 5.11 2.24
C PHE A 181 3.81 5.95 2.77
N SER A 182 4.59 5.36 3.68
CA SER A 182 5.84 5.91 4.21
C SER A 182 6.93 4.82 4.21
N PRO A 183 8.15 5.08 3.73
CA PRO A 183 9.28 4.15 3.89
C PRO A 183 9.71 3.93 5.36
N GLN A 184 9.16 4.70 6.31
CA GLN A 184 9.45 4.62 7.74
C GLN A 184 8.41 3.80 8.52
N CYS A 185 7.25 3.52 7.92
CA CYS A 185 6.20 2.67 8.49
C CYS A 185 5.14 2.29 7.46
N TRP A 186 4.67 1.04 7.53
CA TRP A 186 3.58 0.58 6.68
C TRP A 186 2.72 -0.47 7.40
N PRO A 187 1.39 -0.30 7.47
CA PRO A 187 0.64 0.96 7.28
C PRO A 187 0.85 1.93 8.46
N CYS A 188 0.71 3.24 8.24
CA CYS A 188 0.67 4.24 9.32
C CYS A 188 -0.07 5.53 8.91
N GLN A 189 -0.88 6.08 9.81
CA GLN A 189 -1.72 7.26 9.54
C GLN A 189 -1.46 8.42 10.52
N ASP A 190 -0.37 8.32 11.30
CA ASP A 190 -0.03 9.17 12.43
C ASP A 190 1.23 10.04 12.21
N ARG A 191 1.76 10.10 10.98
CA ARG A 191 3.06 10.72 10.68
C ARG A 191 2.98 12.18 10.19
N PRO A 192 4.09 12.93 10.28
CA PRO A 192 4.26 14.20 9.56
C PRO A 192 3.92 14.04 8.08
N ALA A 193 3.35 15.09 7.47
CA ALA A 193 2.88 15.03 6.08
C ALA A 193 4.01 14.72 5.09
N GLU A 194 5.23 15.13 5.42
CA GLU A 194 6.47 14.93 4.69
C GLU A 194 7.03 13.50 4.73
N GLU A 195 6.60 12.63 5.65
CA GLU A 195 6.97 11.19 5.64
C GLU A 195 6.19 10.40 4.56
N TYR A 196 5.13 10.98 3.99
CA TYR A 196 4.26 10.35 2.99
C TYR A 196 4.66 10.70 1.55
N ILE A 197 5.84 10.21 1.14
CA ILE A 197 6.56 10.67 -0.07
C ILE A 197 5.80 10.54 -1.40
N TYR A 198 4.76 9.71 -1.48
CA TYR A 198 3.96 9.49 -2.69
C TYR A 198 2.53 10.10 -2.63
N ARG A 199 2.15 10.69 -1.49
CA ARG A 199 0.84 11.31 -1.30
C ARG A 199 0.61 12.41 -2.33
N GLY A 200 -0.57 12.39 -2.97
CA GLY A 200 -0.98 13.41 -3.94
C GLY A 200 -0.35 13.25 -5.33
N ILE A 201 0.39 12.17 -5.59
CA ILE A 201 0.85 11.87 -6.96
C ILE A 201 -0.35 11.52 -7.86
N ARG A 202 -1.27 10.69 -7.36
CA ARG A 202 -2.48 10.30 -8.10
C ARG A 202 -3.40 11.47 -8.47
N THR A 203 -3.50 12.47 -7.59
CA THR A 203 -4.30 13.70 -7.77
C THR A 203 -3.58 14.76 -8.60
N GLY A 204 -2.25 14.65 -8.77
CA GLY A 204 -1.42 15.61 -9.48
C GLY A 204 -0.94 16.80 -8.64
N ASP A 205 -1.12 16.75 -7.31
CA ASP A 205 -0.56 17.72 -6.38
C ASP A 205 0.97 17.57 -6.23
N VAL A 206 1.48 16.35 -6.44
CA VAL A 206 2.89 15.98 -6.45
C VAL A 206 3.24 15.33 -7.82
N PRO A 207 4.39 15.64 -8.45
CA PRO A 207 4.79 14.98 -9.69
C PRO A 207 5.19 13.52 -9.46
N ALA A 208 4.78 12.62 -10.35
CA ALA A 208 5.21 11.23 -10.34
C ALA A 208 6.73 11.09 -10.60
N PRO A 209 7.39 10.02 -10.10
CA PRO A 209 8.82 9.77 -10.32
C PRO A 209 9.16 9.56 -11.82
N PRO A 210 10.42 9.78 -12.24
CA PRO A 210 10.84 9.62 -13.63
C PRO A 210 10.59 8.19 -14.17
N GLY A 211 9.70 8.08 -15.17
CA GLY A 211 9.27 6.81 -15.75
C GLY A 211 7.83 6.42 -15.40
N TYR A 212 7.20 7.11 -14.44
CA TYR A 212 5.86 6.82 -13.95
C TYR A 212 4.86 7.95 -14.24
N ALA A 213 3.58 7.60 -14.20
CA ALA A 213 2.45 8.52 -14.33
C ALA A 213 1.62 8.58 -13.03
N ALA A 214 0.79 9.62 -12.87
CA ALA A 214 -0.16 9.72 -11.75
C ALA A 214 -1.11 8.50 -11.66
N ASP A 215 -1.48 7.96 -12.83
CA ASP A 215 -2.31 6.75 -12.94
C ASP A 215 -1.62 5.48 -12.41
N ASP A 216 -0.28 5.44 -12.27
CA ASP A 216 0.40 4.27 -11.73
C ASP A 216 0.20 4.10 -10.20
N PHE A 217 -0.41 5.09 -9.54
CA PHE A 217 -0.63 5.16 -8.09
C PHE A 217 -2.14 5.05 -7.70
N ARG A 218 -2.98 4.53 -8.60
CA ARG A 218 -4.39 4.19 -8.32
C ARG A 218 -4.54 2.75 -7.81
N VAL A 219 -5.76 2.40 -7.41
CA VAL A 219 -6.21 1.00 -7.26
C VAL A 219 -6.42 0.40 -8.65
N GLU A 220 -5.71 -0.69 -8.97
CA GLU A 220 -5.73 -1.31 -10.31
C GLU A 220 -6.80 -2.39 -10.50
N THR A 221 -7.12 -2.71 -11.76
CA THR A 221 -7.90 -3.91 -12.09
C THR A 221 -6.98 -5.11 -12.26
N PHE A 222 -7.46 -6.33 -11.95
CA PHE A 222 -6.71 -7.56 -12.21
C PHE A 222 -6.27 -7.65 -13.68
N ARG A 223 -7.18 -7.28 -14.60
CA ARG A 223 -6.92 -7.18 -16.04
C ARG A 223 -5.79 -6.21 -16.37
N SER A 224 -5.72 -5.04 -15.73
CA SER A 224 -4.65 -4.06 -15.99
C SER A 224 -3.27 -4.60 -15.61
N ILE A 225 -3.17 -5.31 -14.47
CA ILE A 225 -1.93 -6.00 -14.08
C ILE A 225 -1.60 -7.12 -15.09
N ALA A 226 -2.56 -8.00 -15.38
CA ALA A 226 -2.34 -9.14 -16.27
C ALA A 226 -1.99 -8.76 -17.72
N GLU A 227 -2.53 -7.65 -18.25
CA GLU A 227 -2.19 -7.10 -19.57
C GLU A 227 -0.86 -6.31 -19.57
N SER A 228 -0.38 -5.85 -18.40
CA SER A 228 0.90 -5.13 -18.26
C SER A 228 2.10 -6.06 -18.00
N PHE A 229 1.87 -7.25 -17.43
CA PHE A 229 2.92 -8.18 -17.01
C PHE A 229 2.72 -9.57 -17.64
N PRO A 230 3.41 -9.88 -18.76
CA PRO A 230 3.00 -11.36 -19.83
C PRO A 230 3.31 -10.64 -20.14
N ASP A 231 4.73 -11.41 -19.62
CA ASP A 231 5.08 -12.86 -19.40
C ASP A 231 4.93 -13.42 -17.97
N HIS A 232 4.85 -12.59 -16.93
CA HIS A 232 5.03 -13.02 -15.54
C HIS A 232 3.98 -14.03 -15.02
N VAL A 233 4.36 -14.88 -14.07
CA VAL A 233 3.40 -15.65 -13.26
C VAL A 233 2.72 -14.71 -12.26
N LEU A 234 1.42 -14.93 -12.03
CA LEU A 234 0.62 -14.19 -11.05
C LEU A 234 0.16 -15.17 -9.96
N ASP A 235 0.31 -14.80 -8.70
CA ASP A 235 -0.26 -15.48 -7.53
C ASP A 235 -1.43 -14.63 -7.03
N VAL A 236 -2.63 -15.20 -6.91
CA VAL A 236 -3.88 -14.41 -6.82
C VAL A 236 -4.76 -14.91 -5.68
N GLU A 237 -4.84 -14.14 -4.58
CA GLU A 237 -5.70 -14.47 -3.44
C GLU A 237 -7.13 -13.94 -3.65
N ILE A 238 -8.12 -14.82 -3.53
CA ILE A 238 -9.54 -14.45 -3.51
C ILE A 238 -9.93 -14.04 -2.08
N LYS A 239 -10.23 -12.75 -1.88
CA LYS A 239 -10.72 -12.23 -0.59
C LYS A 239 -12.20 -12.54 -0.34
N GLY A 240 -12.58 -12.45 0.93
CA GLY A 240 -13.92 -12.76 1.43
C GLY A 240 -14.02 -14.19 1.94
N SER A 241 -15.21 -14.80 1.87
CA SER A 241 -15.47 -16.17 2.34
C SER A 241 -16.71 -16.76 1.63
N PHE A 242 -16.87 -18.07 1.68
CA PHE A 242 -18.02 -18.77 1.10
C PHE A 242 -19.31 -18.53 1.91
N PRO A 243 -20.47 -18.29 1.26
CA PRO A 243 -20.72 -18.26 -0.18
C PRO A 243 -20.57 -16.86 -0.81
N ASP A 244 -20.38 -15.81 -0.01
CA ASP A 244 -20.51 -14.43 -0.46
C ASP A 244 -19.42 -14.00 -1.46
N ALA A 245 -18.25 -14.66 -1.44
CA ALA A 245 -17.17 -14.46 -2.39
C ALA A 245 -17.27 -15.28 -3.71
N ILE A 246 -18.31 -16.12 -3.91
CA ILE A 246 -18.50 -16.87 -5.16
C ILE A 246 -18.46 -15.96 -6.42
N PRO A 247 -19.06 -14.75 -6.45
CA PRO A 247 -18.94 -13.85 -7.60
C PRO A 247 -17.50 -13.41 -7.91
N VAL A 248 -16.62 -13.37 -6.91
CA VAL A 248 -15.19 -13.09 -7.10
C VAL A 248 -14.51 -14.26 -7.82
N VAL A 249 -14.84 -15.50 -7.42
CA VAL A 249 -14.39 -16.73 -8.10
C VAL A 249 -14.86 -16.75 -9.56
N GLU A 250 -16.14 -16.46 -9.81
CA GLU A 250 -16.71 -16.42 -11.17
C GLU A 250 -16.04 -15.35 -12.04
N ALA A 251 -15.80 -14.15 -11.49
CA ALA A 251 -15.14 -13.06 -12.20
C ALA A 251 -13.66 -13.35 -12.51
N LEU A 252 -12.90 -13.88 -11.55
CA LEU A 252 -11.50 -14.26 -11.75
C LEU A 252 -11.37 -15.41 -12.77
N ALA A 253 -12.21 -16.44 -12.68
CA ALA A 253 -12.24 -17.52 -13.65
C ALA A 253 -12.58 -17.03 -15.07
N ALA A 254 -13.51 -16.07 -15.20
CA ALA A 254 -13.84 -15.45 -16.48
C ALA A 254 -12.66 -14.64 -17.06
N GLU A 255 -11.95 -13.87 -16.23
CA GLU A 255 -10.76 -13.12 -16.66
C GLU A 255 -9.60 -14.04 -17.07
N ILE A 256 -9.28 -15.05 -16.26
CA ILE A 256 -8.27 -16.08 -16.59
C ILE A 256 -8.58 -16.75 -17.93
N ALA A 257 -9.84 -17.11 -18.17
CA ALA A 257 -10.28 -17.75 -19.41
C ALA A 257 -10.26 -16.79 -20.62
N ALA A 258 -10.64 -15.51 -20.43
CA ALA A 258 -10.68 -14.51 -21.49
C ALA A 258 -9.27 -14.05 -21.93
N LEU A 259 -8.32 -14.00 -20.99
CA LEU A 259 -6.92 -13.62 -21.22
C LEU A 259 -6.01 -14.84 -21.52
N GLY A 260 -6.48 -16.07 -21.32
CA GLY A 260 -5.72 -17.30 -21.62
C GLY A 260 -4.63 -17.62 -20.59
N LEU A 261 -4.83 -17.22 -19.33
CA LEU A 261 -3.79 -17.23 -18.28
C LEU A 261 -3.66 -18.56 -17.51
N THR A 262 -4.29 -19.64 -17.97
CA THR A 262 -4.40 -20.91 -17.23
C THR A 262 -3.07 -21.53 -16.81
N ASP A 263 -2.01 -21.40 -17.62
CA ASP A 263 -0.66 -21.90 -17.28
C ASP A 263 0.16 -20.90 -16.42
N ARG A 264 -0.42 -19.74 -16.07
CA ARG A 264 0.27 -18.56 -15.51
C ARG A 264 -0.33 -17.96 -14.23
N VAL A 265 -1.53 -18.38 -13.82
CA VAL A 265 -2.16 -17.92 -12.57
C VAL A 265 -2.21 -19.05 -11.55
N ILE A 266 -1.70 -18.79 -10.36
CA ILE A 266 -1.98 -19.56 -9.15
C ILE A 266 -3.19 -18.88 -8.48
N VAL A 267 -4.19 -19.66 -8.08
CA VAL A 267 -5.36 -19.17 -7.36
C VAL A 267 -5.27 -19.64 -5.91
N VAL A 268 -5.39 -18.69 -4.97
CA VAL A 268 -5.23 -18.89 -3.53
C VAL A 268 -6.47 -18.40 -2.80
N SER A 269 -6.77 -19.00 -1.66
CA SER A 269 -7.79 -18.52 -0.72
C SER A 269 -7.51 -19.06 0.68
N PHE A 270 -7.95 -18.35 1.71
CA PHE A 270 -8.00 -18.87 3.09
C PHE A 270 -9.28 -19.68 3.39
N ASP A 271 -10.26 -19.68 2.48
CA ASP A 271 -11.45 -20.54 2.56
C ASP A 271 -11.40 -21.63 1.48
N ASP A 272 -11.09 -22.86 1.89
CA ASP A 272 -11.00 -24.05 1.02
C ASP A 272 -12.25 -24.21 0.11
N GLN A 273 -13.43 -23.78 0.57
CA GLN A 273 -14.69 -23.95 -0.17
C GLN A 273 -14.75 -23.12 -1.46
N LEU A 274 -13.99 -22.01 -1.53
CA LEU A 274 -13.88 -21.19 -2.73
C LEU A 274 -12.98 -21.84 -3.79
N LEU A 275 -12.09 -22.76 -3.39
CA LEU A 275 -11.21 -23.52 -4.29
C LEU A 275 -11.86 -24.82 -4.81
N ASP A 276 -12.91 -25.30 -4.13
CA ASP A 276 -13.72 -26.48 -4.47
C ASP A 276 -14.95 -26.16 -5.36
N THR A 277 -15.14 -24.89 -5.76
CA THR A 277 -16.34 -24.37 -6.48
C THR A 277 -16.18 -24.37 -8.02
#